data_AF-A0A3D5KDM1-F1
#
_entry.id   AF-A0A3D5KDM1-F1
#
_cell.length_a   1.000
_cell.length_b   1.000
_cell.length_c   1.000
_cell.angle_alpha   90.00
_cell.angle_beta   90.00
_cell.angle_gamma   90.00
#
_symmetry.space_group_name_H-M   'P 1'
#
loop_
_entity.id
_entity.type
_entity.pdbx_description
1 polymer ?
#
loop_
_entity_poly.entity_id
_entity_poly.type
_entity_poly.pdbx_seq_one_letter_code
_entity_poly.pdbx_strand_id
1 'polypeptide(L)'
;MAAIFTRFSETINLKENKKIFSIAVKPFIADCTGKVYFTDIQVQEGDKLTGYTPNTETMLKKYRVNGTIVPARFYNGIVRSKETLVLFNLGSTSAGLDCHIYPIQNMASGSIELSQSAGAHRLKLKSSVNKDDEISIKASTRECLKNGSPTEKEGFFQYTAAGDSKHIVTLEDGKSARVLFEFQEMQEGSERL
;
A
#
# COMPACT_ATOMS: atom_id res chain seq x y z
N MET A 1 -19.41 27.11 -6.88
CA MET A 1 -20.49 26.30 -6.28
C MET A 1 -19.87 24.98 -5.88
N ALA A 2 -19.87 24.61 -4.59
CA ALA A 2 -19.23 23.38 -4.14
C ALA A 2 -19.95 22.16 -4.74
N ALA A 3 -19.20 21.23 -5.33
CA ALA A 3 -19.78 19.98 -5.80
C ALA A 3 -20.28 19.17 -4.59
N ILE A 4 -21.57 18.84 -4.56
CA ILE A 4 -22.13 17.97 -3.52
C ILE A 4 -21.80 16.53 -3.92
N PHE A 5 -20.88 15.90 -3.18
CA PHE A 5 -20.57 14.49 -3.37
C PHE A 5 -21.50 13.63 -2.53
N THR A 6 -22.18 12.69 -3.18
CA THR A 6 -22.98 11.67 -2.51
C THR A 6 -22.19 10.39 -2.41
N ARG A 7 -21.99 9.88 -1.19
CA ARG A 7 -21.32 8.60 -0.95
C ARG A 7 -22.33 7.46 -1.00
N PHE A 8 -22.02 6.44 -1.77
CA PHE A 8 -22.70 5.14 -1.76
C PHE A 8 -21.74 4.09 -1.20
N SER A 9 -22.21 3.25 -0.28
CA SER A 9 -21.42 2.16 0.29
C SER A 9 -22.31 0.94 0.47
N GLU A 10 -21.84 -0.21 0.02
CA GLU A 10 -22.54 -1.48 0.15
C GLU A 10 -21.59 -2.57 0.65
N THR A 11 -22.13 -3.52 1.41
CA THR A 11 -21.37 -4.66 1.93
C THR A 11 -21.67 -5.90 1.11
N ILE A 12 -20.62 -6.52 0.55
CA ILE A 12 -20.73 -7.81 -0.13
C ILE A 12 -20.69 -8.92 0.92
N ASN A 13 -21.86 -9.46 1.25
CA ASN A 13 -21.96 -10.61 2.14
C ASN A 13 -21.58 -11.91 1.41
N LEU A 14 -20.69 -12.69 2.01
CA LEU A 14 -20.25 -13.98 1.48
C LEU A 14 -21.14 -15.09 2.04
N LYS A 15 -21.72 -15.92 1.17
CA LYS A 15 -22.26 -17.22 1.61
C LYS A 15 -21.06 -18.15 1.83
N GLU A 16 -20.79 -18.52 3.08
CA GLU A 16 -19.71 -19.44 3.51
C GLU A 16 -18.28 -18.85 3.50
N ASN A 17 -17.26 -19.67 3.80
CA ASN A 17 -15.82 -19.36 3.69
C ASN A 17 -15.32 -19.26 2.22
N LYS A 18 -16.09 -18.60 1.36
CA LYS A 18 -15.74 -18.38 -0.05
C LYS A 18 -15.06 -17.02 -0.22
N LYS A 19 -14.11 -16.91 -1.16
CA LYS A 19 -13.38 -15.66 -1.45
C LYS A 19 -13.96 -14.97 -2.68
N ILE A 20 -13.90 -13.63 -2.73
CA ILE A 20 -14.23 -12.88 -3.93
C ILE A 20 -13.06 -13.02 -4.92
N PHE A 21 -13.32 -13.58 -6.09
CA PHE A 21 -12.30 -13.73 -7.13
C PHE A 21 -12.14 -12.46 -7.98
N SER A 22 -13.25 -11.78 -8.30
CA SER A 22 -13.26 -10.56 -9.11
C SER A 22 -14.49 -9.71 -8.82
N ILE A 23 -14.35 -8.40 -8.96
CA ILE A 23 -15.46 -7.44 -8.85
C ILE A 23 -15.49 -6.61 -10.13
N ALA A 24 -16.66 -6.52 -10.76
CA ALA A 24 -16.90 -5.62 -11.87
C ALA A 24 -17.84 -4.51 -11.40
N VAL A 25 -17.36 -3.27 -11.41
CA VAL A 25 -18.17 -2.09 -11.09
C VAL A 25 -18.57 -1.41 -12.39
N LYS A 26 -19.88 -1.26 -12.62
CA LYS A 26 -20.42 -0.56 -13.80
C LYS A 26 -21.26 0.63 -13.34
N PRO A 27 -20.67 1.83 -13.22
CA PRO A 27 -21.44 3.04 -12.99
C PRO A 27 -22.38 3.28 -14.17
N PHE A 28 -23.64 3.60 -13.88
CA PHE A 28 -24.66 3.90 -14.89
C PHE A 28 -25.42 5.15 -14.48
N ILE A 29 -25.73 6.00 -15.45
CA ILE A 29 -26.50 7.23 -15.26
C ILE A 29 -27.56 7.28 -16.34
N ALA A 30 -28.79 7.62 -15.96
CA ALA A 30 -29.89 7.92 -16.86
C ALA A 30 -30.53 9.25 -16.45
N ASP A 31 -31.17 9.93 -17.40
CA ASP A 31 -31.99 11.11 -17.17
C ASP A 31 -31.31 12.28 -16.42
N CYS A 32 -30.01 12.52 -16.70
CA CYS A 32 -29.24 13.61 -16.08
C CYS A 32 -28.87 14.71 -17.08
N THR A 33 -28.78 15.96 -16.62
CA THR A 33 -28.18 17.09 -17.36
C THR A 33 -26.97 17.63 -16.58
N GLY A 34 -25.82 17.75 -17.23
CA GLY A 34 -24.59 18.27 -16.63
C GLY A 34 -23.40 17.31 -16.70
N LYS A 35 -22.37 17.57 -15.89
CA LYS A 35 -21.19 16.70 -15.76
C LYS A 35 -21.30 15.87 -14.49
N VAL A 36 -21.15 14.56 -14.62
CA VAL A 36 -21.10 13.63 -13.48
C VAL A 36 -19.69 13.09 -13.35
N TYR A 37 -19.16 13.10 -12.13
CA TYR A 37 -17.85 12.56 -11.82
C TYR A 37 -18.02 11.35 -10.91
N PHE A 38 -17.46 10.22 -11.32
CA PHE A 38 -17.22 9.08 -10.43
C PHE A 38 -15.81 9.20 -9.89
N THR A 39 -15.68 9.13 -8.58
CA THR A 39 -14.40 9.21 -7.91
C THR A 39 -14.36 8.17 -6.80
N ASP A 40 -13.17 7.69 -6.48
CA ASP A 40 -12.91 6.94 -5.26
C ASP A 40 -13.70 5.63 -5.09
N ILE A 41 -13.75 4.83 -6.14
CA ILE A 41 -14.30 3.47 -6.07
C ILE A 41 -13.30 2.58 -5.32
N GLN A 42 -13.67 2.15 -4.12
CA GLN A 42 -12.83 1.28 -3.29
C GLN A 42 -13.57 0.01 -2.89
N VAL A 43 -12.83 -1.11 -2.93
CA VAL A 43 -13.21 -2.37 -2.29
C VAL A 43 -12.27 -2.57 -1.11
N GLN A 44 -12.82 -2.92 0.05
CA GLN A 44 -12.04 -3.23 1.26
C GLN A 44 -12.55 -4.49 1.93
N GLU A 45 -11.67 -5.17 2.65
CA GLU A 45 -12.03 -6.29 3.52
C GLU A 45 -12.46 -5.77 4.91
N GLY A 46 -13.49 -6.38 5.50
CA GLY A 46 -14.00 -6.06 6.83
C GLY A 46 -15.46 -5.60 6.86
N ASP A 47 -16.07 -5.62 8.05
CA ASP A 47 -17.47 -5.25 8.30
C ASP A 47 -17.66 -3.75 8.62
N LYS A 48 -16.54 -3.02 8.79
CA LYS A 48 -16.52 -1.60 9.11
C LYS A 48 -15.92 -0.79 7.97
N LEU A 49 -16.59 0.30 7.61
CA LEU A 49 -16.02 1.28 6.69
C LEU A 49 -14.77 1.91 7.34
N THR A 50 -13.57 1.59 6.86
CA THR A 50 -12.31 2.04 7.51
C THR A 50 -11.96 3.51 7.25
N GLY A 51 -12.96 4.39 7.14
CA GLY A 51 -12.75 5.84 7.13
C GLY A 51 -12.48 6.44 5.76
N TYR A 52 -13.32 6.13 4.76
CA TYR A 52 -13.32 6.89 3.52
C TYR A 52 -14.28 8.10 3.61
N THR A 53 -13.73 9.27 3.90
CA THR A 53 -14.35 10.56 3.57
C THR A 53 -14.11 10.79 2.07
N PRO A 54 -15.14 11.12 1.25
CA PRO A 54 -14.91 11.54 -0.13
C PRO A 54 -13.81 12.59 -0.13
N ASN A 55 -12.71 12.36 -0.85
CA ASN A 55 -11.69 13.38 -0.90
C ASN A 55 -12.24 14.54 -1.74
N THR A 56 -12.88 15.49 -1.07
CA THR A 56 -13.28 16.78 -1.65
C THR A 56 -12.06 17.64 -1.96
N GLU A 57 -10.88 17.23 -1.47
CA GLU A 57 -9.62 17.86 -1.73
C GLU A 57 -8.98 17.33 -3.01
N THR A 58 -7.99 18.10 -3.40
CA THR A 58 -7.20 17.99 -4.61
C THR A 58 -6.53 16.63 -4.70
N MET A 59 -6.57 15.98 -5.87
CA MET A 59 -5.84 14.73 -6.09
C MET A 59 -4.35 14.95 -5.77
N LEU A 60 -3.77 14.04 -4.99
CA LEU A 60 -2.34 14.06 -4.72
C LEU A 60 -1.57 14.07 -6.03
N LYS A 61 -0.55 14.92 -6.11
CA LYS A 61 0.34 15.00 -7.25
C LYS A 61 1.66 14.36 -6.89
N LYS A 62 2.36 13.81 -7.88
CA LYS A 62 3.77 13.46 -7.71
C LYS A 62 4.54 14.71 -7.31
N TYR A 63 5.46 14.58 -6.36
CA TYR A 63 6.26 15.68 -5.86
C TYR A 63 7.07 16.32 -6.98
N ARG A 64 7.09 17.65 -7.02
CA ARG A 64 7.78 18.42 -8.06
C ARG A 64 8.75 19.43 -7.46
N VAL A 65 9.91 19.53 -8.10
CA VAL A 65 10.89 20.59 -7.85
C VAL A 65 11.06 21.35 -9.16
N ASN A 66 10.85 22.67 -9.13
CA ASN A 66 10.90 23.54 -10.32
C ASN A 66 10.03 23.02 -11.48
N GLY A 67 8.82 22.56 -11.16
CA GLY A 67 7.84 22.05 -12.14
C GLY A 67 8.10 20.63 -12.65
N THR A 68 9.25 20.02 -12.33
CA THR A 68 9.62 18.67 -12.78
C THR A 68 9.33 17.63 -11.71
N ILE A 69 8.77 16.48 -12.10
CA ILE A 69 8.46 15.37 -11.18
C ILE A 69 9.77 14.76 -10.67
N VAL A 70 9.89 14.63 -9.36
CA VAL A 70 11.03 13.94 -8.74
C VAL A 70 10.93 12.44 -9.02
N PRO A 71 12.04 11.76 -9.41
CA PRO A 71 12.06 10.32 -9.59
C PRO A 71 11.63 9.55 -8.32
N ALA A 72 11.26 8.29 -8.49
CA ALA A 72 11.01 7.41 -7.35
C ALA A 72 12.26 7.29 -6.46
N ARG A 73 12.04 7.15 -5.16
CA ARG A 73 13.07 6.93 -4.15
C ARG A 73 13.29 5.45 -3.96
N PHE A 74 14.55 5.09 -3.76
CA PHE A 74 14.98 3.72 -3.50
C PHE A 74 15.83 3.69 -2.24
N TYR A 75 15.53 2.75 -1.36
CA TYR A 75 16.34 2.47 -0.17
C TYR A 75 16.60 0.98 -0.10
N ASN A 76 17.86 0.57 0.05
CA ASN A 76 18.22 -0.82 0.16
C ASN A 76 19.09 -1.08 1.39
N GLY A 77 18.96 -2.29 1.94
CA GLY A 77 19.74 -2.70 3.10
C GLY A 77 19.72 -4.21 3.31
N ILE A 78 20.53 -4.67 4.25
CA ILE A 78 20.48 -6.05 4.74
C ILE A 78 19.91 -6.00 6.15
N VAL A 79 18.82 -6.73 6.37
CA VAL A 79 18.20 -6.90 7.69
C VAL A 79 18.63 -8.25 8.25
N ARG A 80 19.03 -8.27 9.53
CA ARG A 80 19.35 -9.50 10.28
C ARG A 80 18.40 -9.62 11.47
N SER A 81 17.66 -10.72 11.57
CA SER A 81 16.59 -10.93 12.56
C SER A 81 15.54 -9.81 12.58
N LYS A 82 15.83 -8.65 13.15
CA LYS A 82 14.89 -7.54 13.27
C LYS A 82 15.63 -6.21 13.25
N GLU A 83 15.22 -5.30 12.38
CA GLU A 83 15.79 -3.96 12.30
C GLU A 83 14.73 -2.89 12.08
N THR A 84 15.04 -1.66 12.51
CA THR A 84 14.24 -0.47 12.20
C THR A 84 14.96 0.37 11.16
N LEU A 85 14.37 0.48 9.97
CA LEU A 85 14.86 1.31 8.88
C LEU A 85 14.17 2.66 8.90
N VAL A 86 14.94 3.73 8.73
CA VAL A 86 14.42 5.09 8.60
C VAL A 86 14.49 5.51 7.14
N LEU A 87 13.33 5.73 6.54
CA LEU A 87 13.19 6.18 5.16
C LEU A 87 12.83 7.67 5.15
N PHE A 88 13.55 8.47 4.37
CA PHE A 88 13.22 9.87 4.20
C PHE A 88 12.32 10.07 2.99
N ASN A 89 11.10 10.55 3.23
CA ASN A 89 10.17 11.01 2.20
C ASN A 89 10.15 12.53 2.22
N LEU A 90 10.75 13.14 1.20
CA LEU A 90 10.85 14.59 1.08
C LEU A 90 9.61 15.21 0.41
N GLY A 91 8.65 14.39 0.00
CA GLY A 91 7.34 14.85 -0.42
C GLY A 91 6.59 15.54 0.74
N SER A 92 5.59 16.36 0.40
CA SER A 92 4.82 17.08 1.42
C SER A 92 3.74 16.22 2.09
N THR A 93 3.56 14.97 1.66
CA THR A 93 2.56 14.05 2.21
C THR A 93 3.01 12.59 2.12
N SER A 94 2.22 11.67 2.68
CA SER A 94 2.50 10.25 2.66
C SER A 94 2.40 9.63 1.27
N ALA A 95 3.12 8.53 1.07
CA ALA A 95 3.13 7.79 -0.19
C ALA A 95 3.06 6.28 0.07
N GLY A 96 2.46 5.52 -0.86
CA GLY A 96 2.51 4.07 -0.82
C GLY A 96 3.94 3.57 -0.93
N LEU A 97 4.29 2.57 -0.11
CA LEU A 97 5.64 2.00 -0.04
C LEU A 97 5.65 0.58 -0.58
N ASP A 98 6.36 0.39 -1.69
CA ASP A 98 6.64 -0.93 -2.23
C ASP A 98 7.88 -1.50 -1.53
N CYS A 99 7.84 -2.78 -1.21
CA CYS A 99 8.90 -3.49 -0.49
C CYS A 99 9.22 -4.80 -1.20
N HIS A 100 10.49 -5.00 -1.52
CA HIS A 100 11.03 -6.21 -2.10
C HIS A 100 11.98 -6.86 -1.10
N ILE A 101 11.77 -8.13 -0.81
CA ILE A 101 12.56 -8.90 0.16
C ILE A 101 13.17 -10.09 -0.56
N TYR A 102 14.49 -10.21 -0.45
CA TYR A 102 15.30 -11.28 -1.02
C TYR A 102 15.97 -12.07 0.10
N PRO A 103 15.41 -13.23 0.52
CA PRO A 103 15.96 -14.07 1.57
C PRO A 103 17.34 -14.60 1.22
N ILE A 104 18.28 -14.52 2.17
CA ILE A 104 19.62 -15.12 2.03
C ILE A 104 19.62 -16.58 2.56
N GLN A 105 18.63 -16.93 3.36
CA GLN A 105 18.39 -18.27 3.89
C GLN A 105 16.90 -18.61 3.83
N ASN A 106 16.58 -19.91 3.89
CA ASN A 106 15.21 -20.38 4.05
C ASN A 106 14.63 -19.88 5.38
N MET A 107 13.34 -19.51 5.38
CA MET A 107 12.58 -19.09 6.55
C MET A 107 11.19 -19.73 6.56
N ALA A 108 10.69 -20.01 7.76
CA ALA A 108 9.39 -20.63 7.98
C ALA A 108 8.22 -19.72 7.56
N SER A 109 7.06 -20.32 7.35
CA SER A 109 5.81 -19.58 7.15
C SER A 109 5.55 -18.65 8.34
N GLY A 110 5.14 -17.40 8.07
CA GLY A 110 4.83 -16.46 9.14
C GLY A 110 6.04 -15.80 9.79
N SER A 111 7.23 -15.95 9.23
CA SER A 111 8.47 -15.39 9.78
C SER A 111 8.81 -13.97 9.33
N ILE A 112 8.24 -13.53 8.20
CA ILE A 112 8.50 -12.20 7.64
C ILE A 112 7.36 -11.26 8.01
N GLU A 113 7.70 -10.15 8.66
CA GLU A 113 6.77 -9.11 9.05
C GLU A 113 7.32 -7.72 8.76
N LEU A 114 6.41 -6.82 8.36
CA LEU A 114 6.68 -5.39 8.19
C LEU A 114 5.73 -4.62 9.09
N SER A 115 6.21 -3.55 9.71
CA SER A 115 5.35 -2.63 10.46
C SER A 115 5.95 -1.23 10.50
N GLN A 116 5.15 -0.26 10.94
CA GLN A 116 5.53 1.13 11.03
C GLN A 116 5.65 1.60 12.47
N SER A 117 6.58 2.54 12.70
CA SER A 117 6.77 3.21 13.99
C SER A 117 6.86 2.19 15.14
N ALA A 118 5.92 2.22 16.09
CA ALA A 118 5.88 1.30 17.24
C ALA A 118 5.19 -0.06 16.96
N GLY A 119 5.22 -0.54 15.71
CA GLY A 119 4.59 -1.81 15.32
C GLY A 119 3.18 -1.68 14.72
N ALA A 120 2.75 -0.48 14.37
CA ALA A 120 1.46 -0.21 13.73
C ALA A 120 1.45 -0.68 12.26
N HIS A 121 0.26 -0.79 11.67
CA HIS A 121 0.07 -1.17 10.26
C HIS A 121 0.87 -2.42 9.86
N ARG A 122 0.83 -3.42 10.74
CA ARG A 122 1.58 -4.66 10.59
C ARG A 122 1.11 -5.44 9.37
N LEU A 123 2.07 -6.05 8.71
CA LEU A 123 1.93 -7.04 7.66
C LEU A 123 2.68 -8.29 8.09
N LYS A 124 2.09 -9.46 7.84
CA LYS A 124 2.73 -10.76 8.06
C LYS A 124 2.59 -11.64 6.83
N LEU A 125 3.69 -12.15 6.30
CA LEU A 125 3.68 -13.07 5.17
C LEU A 125 3.31 -14.48 5.63
N LYS A 126 2.33 -15.12 4.99
CA LYS A 126 1.87 -16.48 5.38
C LYS A 126 2.60 -17.62 4.67
N SER A 127 3.43 -17.32 3.68
CA SER A 127 4.20 -18.35 2.98
C SER A 127 5.56 -18.56 3.64
N SER A 128 6.05 -19.80 3.60
CA SER A 128 7.48 -20.06 3.79
C SER A 128 8.25 -19.52 2.59
N VAL A 129 9.50 -19.15 2.81
CA VAL A 129 10.38 -18.62 1.78
C VAL A 129 11.69 -19.39 1.75
N ASN A 130 12.19 -19.59 0.54
CA ASN A 130 13.49 -20.19 0.29
C ASN A 130 14.50 -19.09 0.05
N LYS A 131 15.77 -19.45 0.20
CA LYS A 131 16.88 -18.64 -0.30
C LYS A 131 16.63 -18.29 -1.78
N ASP A 132 16.98 -17.06 -2.14
CA ASP A 132 16.89 -16.50 -3.50
C ASP A 132 15.44 -16.31 -4.03
N ASP A 133 14.41 -16.58 -3.22
CA ASP A 133 13.04 -16.14 -3.55
C ASP A 133 12.99 -14.59 -3.62
N GLU A 134 12.08 -14.08 -4.44
CA GLU A 134 11.70 -12.66 -4.46
C GLU A 134 10.30 -12.50 -3.89
N ILE A 135 10.20 -11.80 -2.76
CA ILE A 135 8.92 -11.39 -2.20
C ILE A 135 8.70 -9.92 -2.56
N SER A 136 7.61 -9.60 -3.26
CA SER A 136 7.21 -8.24 -3.60
C SER A 136 5.90 -7.88 -2.90
N ILE A 137 5.93 -6.86 -2.06
CA ILE A 137 4.78 -6.29 -1.38
C ILE A 137 4.59 -4.88 -1.94
N LYS A 138 3.68 -4.74 -2.91
CA LYS A 138 3.48 -3.50 -3.66
C LYS A 138 2.25 -2.78 -3.15
N ALA A 139 2.45 -1.70 -2.40
CA ALA A 139 1.39 -0.80 -2.01
C ALA A 139 0.81 -0.02 -3.22
N SER A 140 1.64 0.23 -4.23
CA SER A 140 1.28 0.94 -5.46
C SER A 140 0.21 0.22 -6.29
N THR A 141 0.35 -1.11 -6.44
CA THR A 141 -0.57 -1.95 -7.21
C THR A 141 -1.49 -2.83 -6.34
N ARG A 142 -1.29 -2.80 -5.01
CA ARG A 142 -1.99 -3.65 -4.03
C ARG A 142 -1.76 -5.14 -4.26
N GLU A 143 -0.53 -5.51 -4.60
CA GLU A 143 -0.13 -6.89 -4.89
C GLU A 143 0.84 -7.43 -3.83
N CYS A 144 0.68 -8.68 -3.44
CA CYS A 144 1.66 -9.42 -2.66
C CYS A 144 2.06 -10.67 -3.44
N LEU A 145 3.32 -10.71 -3.88
CA LEU A 145 3.83 -11.70 -4.81
C LEU A 145 5.04 -12.44 -4.22
N LYS A 146 5.13 -13.73 -4.52
CA LYS A 146 6.31 -14.57 -4.35
C LYS A 146 6.73 -15.06 -5.74
N ASN A 147 7.92 -14.69 -6.18
CA ASN A 147 8.45 -15.02 -7.51
C ASN A 147 7.46 -14.66 -8.64
N GLY A 148 6.83 -13.49 -8.53
CA GLY A 148 5.82 -12.99 -9.47
C GLY A 148 4.43 -13.61 -9.36
N SER A 149 4.24 -14.65 -8.55
CA SER A 149 2.92 -15.28 -8.32
C SER A 149 2.26 -14.76 -7.03
N PRO A 150 0.92 -14.60 -6.98
CA PRO A 150 0.24 -14.16 -5.76
C PRO A 150 0.57 -15.03 -4.54
N THR A 151 0.85 -14.40 -3.41
CA THR A 151 1.07 -15.05 -2.12
C THR A 151 0.20 -14.41 -1.04
N GLU A 152 -0.24 -15.21 -0.08
CA GLU A 152 -1.08 -14.69 1.01
C GLU A 152 -0.26 -13.89 2.03
N LYS A 153 -0.86 -12.80 2.51
CA LYS A 153 -0.42 -12.02 3.64
C LYS A 153 -1.58 -11.70 4.57
N GLU A 154 -1.27 -11.41 5.81
CA GLU A 154 -2.17 -10.78 6.77
C GLU A 154 -1.80 -9.31 6.94
N GLY A 155 -2.78 -8.44 7.14
CA GLY A 155 -2.55 -7.03 7.48
C GLY A 155 -2.31 -6.11 6.29
N PHE A 156 -1.66 -4.97 6.55
CA PHE A 156 -1.75 -3.77 5.71
C PHE A 156 -0.62 -3.65 4.68
N PHE A 157 -0.91 -3.01 3.54
CA PHE A 157 0.17 -2.51 2.68
C PHE A 157 0.85 -1.32 3.36
N GLN A 158 2.17 -1.21 3.16
CA GLN A 158 2.97 -0.20 3.84
C GLN A 158 2.85 1.16 3.14
N TYR A 159 3.12 2.23 3.88
CA TYR A 159 3.25 3.58 3.36
C TYR A 159 4.39 4.28 4.09
N THR A 160 5.00 5.28 3.45
CA THR A 160 5.95 6.17 4.10
C THR A 160 5.23 7.46 4.52
N ALA A 161 5.39 7.86 5.77
CA ALA A 161 5.01 9.20 6.24
C ALA A 161 5.88 10.26 5.55
N ALA A 162 5.44 11.52 5.51
CA ALA A 162 6.31 12.63 5.13
C ALA A 162 7.39 12.86 6.21
N GLY A 163 8.60 13.22 5.81
CA GLY A 163 9.75 13.34 6.72
C GLY A 163 10.40 11.99 7.00
N ASP A 164 10.72 11.70 8.27
CA ASP A 164 11.34 10.45 8.71
C ASP A 164 10.29 9.36 9.00
N SER A 165 10.16 8.39 8.09
CA SER A 165 9.28 7.25 8.29
C SER A 165 10.05 6.03 8.81
N LYS A 166 9.60 5.49 9.94
CA LYS A 166 10.25 4.37 10.63
C LYS A 166 9.56 3.06 10.26
N HIS A 167 10.33 2.11 9.75
CA HIS A 167 9.85 0.81 9.28
C HIS A 167 10.58 -0.33 9.99
N ILE A 168 9.84 -1.14 10.73
CA ILE A 168 10.38 -2.33 11.37
C ILE A 168 10.22 -3.50 10.41
N VAL A 169 11.34 -4.12 10.04
CA VAL A 169 11.39 -5.39 9.32
C VAL A 169 11.77 -6.47 10.32
N THR A 170 10.92 -7.48 10.47
CA THR A 170 11.19 -8.65 11.30
C THR A 170 11.25 -9.88 10.40
N LEU A 171 12.27 -10.69 10.61
CA LEU A 171 12.57 -11.96 9.96
C LEU A 171 12.63 -13.06 11.03
N GLU A 172 12.78 -14.31 10.60
CA GLU A 172 13.11 -15.41 11.51
C GLU A 172 14.45 -15.14 12.21
N ASP A 173 14.53 -15.52 13.49
CA ASP A 173 15.73 -15.28 14.29
C ASP A 173 16.97 -15.97 13.71
N GLY A 174 18.09 -15.24 13.68
CA GLY A 174 19.34 -15.66 13.07
C GLY A 174 19.35 -15.63 11.53
N LYS A 175 18.26 -15.21 10.87
CA LYS A 175 18.16 -15.16 9.40
C LYS A 175 18.37 -13.74 8.88
N SER A 176 18.62 -13.62 7.58
CA SER A 176 18.86 -12.34 6.94
C SER A 176 18.21 -12.26 5.57
N ALA A 177 17.87 -11.04 5.17
CA ALA A 177 17.36 -10.75 3.84
C ALA A 177 17.89 -9.40 3.36
N ARG A 178 18.11 -9.29 2.04
CA ARG A 178 18.22 -7.98 1.41
C ARG A 178 16.82 -7.41 1.24
N VAL A 179 16.63 -6.16 1.64
CA VAL A 179 15.37 -5.45 1.48
C VAL A 179 15.61 -4.26 0.56
N LEU A 180 14.68 -4.03 -0.36
CA LEU A 180 14.62 -2.87 -1.23
C LEU A 180 13.25 -2.24 -1.08
N PHE A 181 13.22 -0.96 -0.75
CA PHE A 181 12.02 -0.14 -0.70
C PHE A 181 11.99 0.80 -1.89
N GLU A 182 10.81 0.96 -2.48
CA GLU A 182 10.54 1.90 -3.57
C GLU A 182 9.28 2.71 -3.26
N PHE A 183 9.32 4.01 -3.50
CA PHE A 183 8.12 4.83 -3.48
C PHE A 183 8.27 6.10 -4.32
N GLN A 184 7.14 6.62 -4.79
CA GLN A 184 7.06 7.92 -5.44
C GLN A 184 6.71 8.98 -4.40
N GLU A 185 7.57 9.97 -4.21
CA GLU A 185 7.26 11.13 -3.35
C GLU A 185 6.00 11.84 -3.88
N MET A 186 5.10 12.19 -2.97
CA MET A 186 3.82 12.82 -3.26
C MET A 186 3.74 14.20 -2.61
N GLN A 187 2.90 15.06 -3.16
CA GLN A 187 2.50 16.33 -2.57
C GLN A 187 1.00 16.52 -2.68
N GLU A 188 0.49 17.47 -1.89
CA GLU A 188 -0.86 17.96 -2.03
C GLU A 188 -1.11 18.45 -3.47
N GLY A 189 -2.32 18.23 -3.94
CA GLY A 189 -2.76 18.76 -5.23
C GLY A 189 -3.02 20.27 -5.15
N SER A 190 -3.47 20.83 -6.27
CA SER A 190 -3.97 22.21 -6.31
C SER A 190 -5.50 22.18 -6.38
N GLU A 191 -6.16 23.21 -5.86
CA GLU A 191 -7.62 23.35 -5.93
C GLU A 191 -8.11 23.03 -7.35
N ARG A 192 -9.23 22.30 -7.43
CA ARG A 192 -9.89 22.03 -8.71
C ARG A 192 -10.33 23.39 -9.29
N LEU A 193 -9.74 23.79 -10.41
CA LEU A 193 -10.25 24.88 -11.25
C LEU A 193 -11.64 24.56 -11.79
#